data_AF-S6AYG3-F1
#
_entry.id   AF-S6AYG3-F1
#
_cell.length_a   1.000
_cell.length_b   1.000
_cell.length_c   1.000
_cell.angle_alpha   90.00
_cell.angle_beta   90.00
_cell.angle_gamma   90.00
#
_symmetry.space_group_name_H-M   'P 1'
#
loop_
_entity.id
_entity.type
_entity.pdbx_description
1 polymer ?
#
loop_
_entity_poly.entity_id
_entity_poly.type
_entity_poly.pdbx_seq_one_letter_code
_entity_poly.pdbx_strand_id
1 'polypeptide(L)'
;MSSESLILLDGGMGRELKRSGAPFRQPEWSALALLEAPEHVGRVHRAFVAAGAQVITSNSYALVPFHIGEERFRERGRELADLAGRLAREAADEAASGVRVAGSLPPVSGSYRPDLVDIERTLPVLAELVAGLSPHVDIWLAETLSALAEARAVRTVLAGDERPLWLSFTLVDGNTTPAAAQLRSGESVTAAVELALELGAEALLFNCSQPESMGAALDEALRALNDDPARLRLGVYANAFPVVTEEAQANDTLLDIRADLGPEAYLGWARRWREQGASIVGGCCGIGPEHIVELARHLAAPVAIERATLGAGCFWGAEARLRELEGVLDTRVGYALEAESEGPEIEVVQVDFDPTRIGYPALLEHFWTLHDPTSRDRQGEHSGAKYRSAIFTHSAEHAALAGEAVHLLEASGRLARPVVTRVLPLGRFTLAGEEHQRYLEKHGLPACQL
;
A
#
# COMPACT_ATOMS: atom_id res chain seq x y z
N MET A 1 13.59 12.54 -5.23
CA MET A 1 13.54 11.07 -5.13
C MET A 1 12.40 10.63 -6.03
N SER A 2 12.70 9.87 -7.10
CA SER A 2 11.64 9.28 -7.92
C SER A 2 10.80 8.41 -7.01
N SER A 3 9.52 8.74 -6.79
CA SER A 3 8.63 7.89 -6.02
C SER A 3 8.37 6.63 -6.84
N GLU A 4 9.20 5.60 -6.66
CA GLU A 4 8.82 4.29 -7.16
C GLU A 4 7.44 3.95 -6.59
N SER A 5 6.55 3.52 -7.48
CA SER A 5 5.22 3.07 -7.08
C SER A 5 5.37 1.90 -6.11
N LEU A 6 4.70 2.00 -4.96
CA LEU A 6 4.57 0.91 -4.00
C LEU A 6 4.01 -0.33 -4.69
N ILE A 7 4.59 -1.49 -4.42
CA ILE A 7 4.01 -2.78 -4.81
C ILE A 7 3.24 -3.36 -3.61
N LEU A 8 1.99 -3.74 -3.85
CA LEU A 8 1.16 -4.43 -2.88
C LEU A 8 1.18 -5.95 -3.11
N LEU A 9 1.67 -6.70 -2.13
CA LEU A 9 1.56 -8.15 -2.03
C LEU A 9 0.18 -8.56 -1.50
N ASP A 10 -0.11 -9.86 -1.57
CA ASP A 10 -1.27 -10.47 -0.95
C ASP A 10 -1.12 -10.65 0.57
N GLY A 11 -2.01 -11.43 1.17
CA GLY A 11 -2.06 -11.73 2.60
C GLY A 11 -1.79 -13.22 2.91
N GLY A 12 -2.11 -13.63 4.14
CA GLY A 12 -1.85 -14.99 4.62
C GLY A 12 -2.84 -16.03 4.09
N MET A 13 -2.38 -16.88 3.16
CA MET A 13 -3.17 -17.97 2.54
C MET A 13 -3.84 -18.92 3.56
N GLY A 14 -3.11 -19.40 4.57
CA GLY A 14 -3.57 -20.49 5.45
C GLY A 14 -4.89 -20.21 6.18
N ARG A 15 -5.02 -19.05 6.83
CA ARG A 15 -6.26 -18.71 7.57
C ARG A 15 -7.42 -18.38 6.64
N GLU A 16 -7.14 -17.79 5.48
CA GLU A 16 -8.18 -17.51 4.50
C GLU A 16 -8.74 -18.78 3.88
N LEU A 17 -7.90 -19.80 3.67
CA LEU A 17 -8.39 -21.14 3.32
C LEU A 17 -9.34 -21.68 4.40
N LYS A 18 -8.96 -21.60 5.67
CA LYS A 18 -9.83 -22.02 6.78
C LYS A 18 -11.14 -21.21 6.81
N ARG A 19 -11.09 -19.88 6.66
CA ARG A 19 -12.28 -19.00 6.62
C ARG A 19 -13.18 -19.32 5.43
N SER A 20 -12.61 -19.69 4.29
CA SER A 20 -13.35 -20.11 3.09
C SER A 20 -14.03 -21.48 3.23
N GLY A 21 -13.79 -22.20 4.33
CA GLY A 21 -14.32 -23.54 4.58
C GLY A 21 -13.47 -24.68 4.01
N ALA A 22 -12.22 -24.41 3.60
CA ALA A 22 -11.32 -25.45 3.11
C ALA A 22 -10.84 -26.38 4.24
N PRO A 23 -10.49 -27.64 3.93
CA PRO A 23 -9.79 -28.52 4.87
C PRO A 23 -8.52 -27.86 5.40
N PHE A 24 -8.36 -27.85 6.72
CA PHE A 24 -7.21 -27.22 7.38
C PHE A 24 -6.85 -27.95 8.68
N ARG A 25 -5.71 -28.64 8.69
CA ARG A 25 -5.18 -29.35 9.86
C ARG A 25 -3.65 -29.34 9.87
N GLN A 26 -3.06 -29.54 11.03
CA GLN A 26 -1.62 -29.78 11.15
C GLN A 26 -1.31 -31.26 10.91
N PRO A 27 -0.14 -31.62 10.35
CA PRO A 27 0.94 -30.73 9.91
C PRO A 27 0.78 -30.15 8.49
N GLU A 28 -0.17 -30.63 7.69
CA GLU A 28 -0.26 -30.26 6.26
C GLU A 28 -0.65 -28.79 6.01
N TRP A 29 -1.28 -28.13 6.98
CA TRP A 29 -1.61 -26.72 6.98
C TRP A 29 -2.33 -26.28 5.69
N SER A 30 -1.77 -25.32 4.93
CA SER A 30 -2.35 -24.84 3.67
C SER A 30 -2.22 -25.84 2.51
N ALA A 31 -1.30 -26.80 2.58
CA ALA A 31 -1.15 -27.84 1.57
C ALA A 31 -2.31 -28.85 1.60
N LEU A 32 -3.01 -28.97 2.74
CA LEU A 32 -4.19 -29.85 2.80
C LEU A 32 -5.28 -29.41 1.84
N ALA A 33 -5.51 -28.10 1.73
CA ALA A 33 -6.48 -27.56 0.78
C ALA A 33 -6.08 -27.88 -0.67
N LEU A 34 -4.80 -27.84 -1.02
CA LEU A 34 -4.34 -28.27 -2.36
C LEU A 34 -4.61 -29.76 -2.62
N LEU A 35 -4.46 -30.59 -1.59
CA LEU A 35 -4.63 -32.04 -1.68
C LEU A 35 -6.10 -32.46 -1.79
N GLU A 36 -6.98 -31.82 -1.02
CA GLU A 36 -8.35 -32.28 -0.82
C GLU A 36 -9.41 -31.37 -1.47
N ALA A 37 -9.13 -30.08 -1.65
CA ALA A 37 -10.09 -29.07 -2.11
C ALA A 37 -9.43 -27.88 -2.86
N PRO A 38 -8.70 -28.12 -3.96
CA PRO A 38 -7.87 -27.11 -4.63
C PRO A 38 -8.66 -25.90 -5.15
N GLU A 39 -9.96 -26.03 -5.40
CA GLU A 39 -10.83 -24.93 -5.80
C GLU A 39 -10.91 -23.81 -4.74
N HIS A 40 -10.70 -24.13 -3.46
CA HIS A 40 -10.60 -23.12 -2.41
C HIS A 40 -9.34 -22.26 -2.54
N VAL A 41 -8.23 -22.85 -2.97
CA VAL A 41 -6.96 -22.13 -3.19
C VAL A 41 -7.12 -21.09 -4.30
N GLY A 42 -7.69 -21.49 -5.44
CA GLY A 42 -8.01 -20.55 -6.51
C GLY A 42 -8.98 -19.44 -6.08
N ARG A 43 -9.98 -19.76 -5.26
CA ARG A 43 -10.89 -18.74 -4.70
C ARG A 43 -10.18 -17.73 -3.79
N VAL A 44 -9.27 -18.18 -2.93
CA VAL A 44 -8.51 -17.28 -2.05
C VAL A 44 -7.58 -16.38 -2.87
N HIS A 45 -6.90 -16.89 -3.90
CA HIS A 45 -6.12 -16.05 -4.81
C HIS A 45 -6.98 -14.97 -5.47
N ARG A 46 -8.14 -15.33 -6.05
CA ARG A 46 -9.06 -14.34 -6.63
C ARG A 46 -9.54 -13.29 -5.62
N ALA A 47 -9.73 -13.69 -4.36
CA ALA A 47 -10.11 -12.75 -3.31
C ALA A 47 -9.02 -11.71 -3.03
N PHE A 48 -7.74 -12.11 -3.01
CA PHE A 48 -6.62 -11.16 -2.86
C PHE A 48 -6.41 -10.29 -4.10
N VAL A 49 -6.56 -10.86 -5.30
CA VAL A 49 -6.57 -10.09 -6.55
C VAL A 49 -7.67 -9.02 -6.52
N ALA A 50 -8.90 -9.40 -6.18
CA ALA A 50 -10.02 -8.46 -6.06
C ALA A 50 -9.82 -7.43 -4.95
N ALA A 51 -9.04 -7.76 -3.91
CA ALA A 51 -8.66 -6.84 -2.85
C ALA A 51 -7.62 -5.79 -3.28
N GLY A 52 -7.01 -5.95 -4.46
CA GLY A 52 -6.03 -5.01 -5.02
C GLY A 52 -4.57 -5.46 -4.89
N ALA A 53 -4.30 -6.73 -4.55
CA ALA A 53 -2.95 -7.27 -4.61
C ALA A 53 -2.39 -7.20 -6.05
N GLN A 54 -1.17 -6.67 -6.19
CA GLN A 54 -0.48 -6.56 -7.48
C GLN A 54 0.48 -7.75 -7.70
N VAL A 55 0.84 -8.44 -6.62
CA VAL A 55 1.57 -9.70 -6.65
C VAL A 55 0.89 -10.67 -5.68
N ILE A 56 0.59 -11.87 -6.14
CA ILE A 56 0.06 -12.96 -5.30
C ILE A 56 1.09 -14.08 -5.14
N THR A 57 1.11 -14.73 -3.98
CA THR A 57 2.12 -15.72 -3.61
C THR A 57 1.56 -17.13 -3.75
N SER A 58 2.21 -18.02 -4.50
CA SER A 58 1.75 -19.40 -4.70
C SER A 58 1.58 -20.16 -3.38
N ASN A 59 0.56 -21.01 -3.27
CA ASN A 59 0.33 -21.84 -2.08
C ASN A 59 1.32 -23.03 -1.98
N SER A 60 2.62 -22.79 -2.09
CA SER A 60 3.67 -23.81 -2.07
C SER A 60 4.46 -23.88 -0.77
N TYR A 61 4.21 -22.96 0.18
CA TYR A 61 4.96 -22.87 1.44
C TYR A 61 4.95 -24.18 2.27
N ALA A 62 3.80 -24.84 2.36
CA ALA A 62 3.66 -26.09 3.11
C ALA A 62 4.00 -27.33 2.28
N LEU A 63 4.45 -27.21 1.02
CA LEU A 63 4.80 -28.34 0.16
C LEU A 63 6.23 -28.83 0.40
N VAL A 64 6.62 -29.02 1.66
CA VAL A 64 7.93 -29.53 2.05
C VAL A 64 7.78 -30.82 2.87
N PRO A 65 8.79 -31.71 2.91
CA PRO A 65 8.73 -32.95 3.68
C PRO A 65 8.32 -32.76 5.14
N PHE A 66 8.71 -31.64 5.76
CA PHE A 66 8.33 -31.29 7.13
C PHE A 66 6.82 -31.25 7.35
N HIS A 67 6.06 -30.78 6.35
CA HIS A 67 4.61 -30.59 6.45
C HIS A 67 3.80 -31.73 5.84
N ILE A 68 4.20 -32.23 4.67
CA ILE A 68 3.41 -33.24 3.93
C ILE A 68 3.96 -34.67 4.03
N GLY A 69 5.11 -34.84 4.68
CA GLY A 69 5.82 -36.11 4.83
C GLY A 69 6.76 -36.42 3.66
N GLU A 70 7.86 -37.12 3.98
CA GLU A 70 8.92 -37.50 3.03
C GLU A 70 8.41 -38.32 1.84
N GLU A 71 7.57 -39.33 2.10
CA GLU A 71 7.03 -40.21 1.05
C GLU A 71 6.14 -39.44 0.08
N ARG A 72 5.19 -38.66 0.61
CA ARG A 72 4.27 -37.87 -0.22
C ARG A 72 5.02 -36.80 -1.02
N PHE A 73 5.98 -36.11 -0.41
CA PHE A 73 6.78 -35.13 -1.11
C PHE A 73 7.56 -35.77 -2.27
N ARG A 74 8.17 -36.94 -2.05
CA ARG A 74 8.90 -37.65 -3.10
C ARG A 74 7.99 -38.06 -4.27
N GLU A 75 6.78 -38.50 -3.99
CA GLU A 75 5.84 -38.97 -5.01
C GLU A 75 5.12 -37.83 -5.74
N ARG A 76 4.78 -36.76 -5.03
CA ARG A 76 3.83 -35.73 -5.50
C ARG A 76 4.29 -34.29 -5.33
N GLY A 77 5.48 -34.04 -4.78
CA GLY A 77 5.96 -32.69 -4.47
C GLY A 77 5.93 -31.76 -5.69
N ARG A 78 6.49 -32.21 -6.82
CA ARG A 78 6.49 -31.45 -8.08
C ARG A 78 5.09 -31.23 -8.65
N GLU A 79 4.25 -32.27 -8.63
CA GLU A 79 2.86 -32.21 -9.11
C GLU A 79 2.05 -31.18 -8.31
N LEU A 80 2.19 -31.18 -6.99
CA LEU A 80 1.50 -30.24 -6.10
C LEU A 80 2.05 -28.81 -6.26
N ALA A 81 3.36 -28.66 -6.49
CA ALA A 81 3.97 -27.37 -6.78
C ALA A 81 3.47 -26.79 -8.10
N ASP A 82 3.35 -27.61 -9.15
CA ASP A 82 2.71 -27.24 -10.41
C ASP A 82 1.26 -26.81 -10.20
N LEU A 83 0.46 -27.60 -9.47
CA LEU A 83 -0.93 -27.25 -9.18
C LEU A 83 -1.05 -25.93 -8.41
N ALA A 84 -0.18 -25.69 -7.42
CA ALA A 84 -0.15 -24.45 -6.65
C ALA A 84 0.16 -23.24 -7.54
N GLY A 85 1.16 -23.36 -8.42
CA GLY A 85 1.51 -22.33 -9.39
C GLY A 85 0.37 -22.06 -10.38
N ARG A 86 -0.24 -23.12 -10.94
CA ARG A 86 -1.32 -23.03 -11.93
C ARG A 86 -2.54 -22.28 -11.39
N LEU A 87 -2.98 -22.60 -10.17
CA LEU A 87 -4.13 -21.95 -9.54
C LEU A 87 -3.88 -20.46 -9.26
N ALA A 88 -2.66 -20.09 -8.88
CA ALA A 88 -2.28 -18.69 -8.73
C ALA A 88 -2.25 -17.98 -10.10
N ARG A 89 -1.65 -18.61 -11.12
CA ARG A 89 -1.59 -18.09 -12.49
C ARG A 89 -2.97 -17.86 -13.09
N GLU A 90 -3.87 -18.84 -12.97
CA GLU A 90 -5.26 -18.71 -13.41
C GLU A 90 -5.95 -17.50 -12.78
N ALA A 91 -5.80 -17.30 -11.46
CA ALA A 91 -6.37 -16.15 -10.77
C ALA A 91 -5.75 -14.81 -11.19
N ALA A 92 -4.45 -14.79 -11.48
CA ALA A 92 -3.76 -13.60 -11.98
C ALA A 92 -4.17 -13.25 -13.42
N ASP A 93 -4.28 -14.24 -14.31
CA ASP A 93 -4.63 -14.05 -15.72
C ASP A 93 -6.12 -13.70 -15.91
N GLU A 94 -7.00 -14.11 -15.00
CA GLU A 94 -8.41 -13.68 -14.95
C GLU A 94 -8.56 -12.18 -14.61
N ALA A 95 -7.55 -11.56 -14.02
CA ALA A 95 -7.58 -10.15 -13.63
C ALA A 95 -7.35 -9.24 -14.84
N ALA A 96 -8.15 -8.17 -14.96
CA ALA A 96 -7.91 -7.13 -15.99
C ALA A 96 -6.62 -6.34 -15.74
N SER A 97 -6.15 -6.29 -14.49
CA SER A 97 -4.87 -5.74 -14.07
C SER A 97 -3.77 -6.79 -14.22
N GLY A 98 -2.61 -6.44 -14.76
CA GLY A 98 -1.45 -7.35 -14.90
C GLY A 98 -0.82 -7.77 -13.56
N VAL A 99 -1.55 -8.56 -12.77
CA VAL A 99 -1.10 -9.14 -11.50
C VAL A 99 0.00 -10.15 -11.76
N ARG A 100 1.06 -10.11 -10.96
CA ARG A 100 2.17 -11.06 -11.04
C ARG A 100 2.03 -12.19 -10.03
N VAL A 101 2.61 -13.34 -10.34
CA VAL A 101 2.66 -14.50 -9.44
C VAL A 101 4.08 -14.68 -8.91
N ALA A 102 4.22 -14.68 -7.60
CA ALA A 102 5.44 -15.04 -6.90
C ALA A 102 5.42 -16.53 -6.53
N GLY A 103 6.48 -17.26 -6.91
CA GLY A 103 6.72 -18.63 -6.48
C GLY A 103 7.32 -18.66 -5.08
N SER A 104 6.54 -19.12 -4.10
CA SER A 104 6.99 -19.25 -2.71
C SER A 104 7.98 -20.40 -2.55
N LEU A 105 9.17 -20.06 -2.06
CA LEU A 105 10.26 -20.97 -1.69
C LEU A 105 10.50 -20.87 -0.17
N PRO A 106 9.97 -21.80 0.63
CA PRO A 106 10.00 -21.75 2.10
C PRO A 106 11.28 -22.35 2.71
N PRO A 107 11.51 -22.18 4.03
CA PRO A 107 12.44 -23.01 4.79
C PRO A 107 12.03 -24.48 4.74
N VAL A 108 12.97 -25.37 4.41
CA VAL A 108 12.67 -26.80 4.25
C VAL A 108 12.65 -27.53 5.60
N SER A 109 13.52 -27.14 6.53
CA SER A 109 13.70 -27.82 7.83
C SER A 109 12.81 -27.29 8.96
N GLY A 110 11.77 -26.51 8.63
CA GLY A 110 10.86 -25.91 9.59
C GLY A 110 11.13 -24.42 9.80
N SER A 111 10.05 -23.65 9.88
CA SER A 111 10.12 -22.20 10.07
C SER A 111 10.61 -21.83 11.45
N TYR A 112 11.31 -20.69 11.56
CA TYR A 112 11.82 -20.14 12.82
C TYR A 112 12.87 -20.98 13.56
N ARG A 113 13.37 -22.06 12.95
CA ARG A 113 14.33 -23.00 13.54
C ARG A 113 15.64 -23.01 12.76
N PRO A 114 16.46 -21.94 12.88
CA PRO A 114 17.75 -21.85 12.18
C PRO A 114 18.71 -22.98 12.59
N ASP A 115 18.52 -23.55 13.77
CA ASP A 115 19.28 -24.70 14.28
C ASP A 115 18.99 -26.02 13.55
N LEU A 116 17.88 -26.09 12.79
CA LEU A 116 17.52 -27.26 11.98
C LEU A 116 17.94 -27.14 10.51
N VAL A 117 18.52 -26.01 10.10
CA VAL A 117 18.90 -25.76 8.71
C VAL A 117 19.92 -26.79 8.24
N ASP A 118 19.55 -27.51 7.18
CA ASP A 118 20.37 -28.54 6.53
C ASP A 118 20.35 -28.29 5.02
N ILE A 119 21.46 -27.76 4.50
CA ILE A 119 21.55 -27.34 3.10
C ILE A 119 21.54 -28.54 2.15
N GLU A 120 22.14 -29.66 2.53
CA GLU A 120 22.17 -30.87 1.69
C GLU A 120 20.76 -31.43 1.49
N ARG A 121 19.91 -31.37 2.53
CA ARG A 121 18.49 -31.76 2.43
C ARG A 121 17.61 -30.70 1.78
N THR A 122 17.97 -29.41 1.90
CA THR A 122 17.21 -28.29 1.36
C THR A 122 17.25 -28.26 -0.17
N LEU A 123 18.43 -28.46 -0.77
CA LEU A 123 18.63 -28.37 -2.22
C LEU A 123 17.67 -29.25 -3.06
N PRO A 124 17.55 -30.57 -2.83
CA PRO A 124 16.67 -31.41 -3.63
C PRO A 124 15.19 -31.06 -3.45
N VAL A 125 14.78 -30.59 -2.26
CA VAL A 125 13.38 -30.16 -2.02
C VAL A 125 13.06 -28.91 -2.80
N LEU A 126 13.92 -27.88 -2.71
CA LEU A 126 13.74 -26.64 -3.46
C LEU A 126 13.77 -26.88 -4.98
N ALA A 127 14.60 -27.81 -5.46
CA ALA A 127 14.67 -28.15 -6.89
C ALA A 127 13.34 -28.70 -7.42
N GLU A 128 12.64 -29.55 -6.66
CA GLU A 128 11.32 -30.07 -7.04
C GLU A 128 10.25 -28.97 -7.03
N LEU A 129 10.29 -28.07 -6.03
CA LEU A 129 9.39 -26.92 -5.98
C LEU A 129 9.59 -25.97 -7.16
N VAL A 130 10.84 -25.60 -7.44
CA VAL A 130 11.20 -24.75 -8.57
C VAL A 130 10.76 -25.39 -9.89
N ALA A 131 11.01 -26.69 -10.08
CA ALA A 131 10.61 -27.39 -11.29
C ALA A 131 9.09 -27.36 -11.52
N GLY A 132 8.28 -27.53 -10.47
CA GLY A 132 6.82 -27.48 -10.56
C GLY A 132 6.28 -26.06 -10.76
N LEU A 133 6.83 -25.07 -10.04
CA LEU A 133 6.35 -23.69 -10.07
C LEU A 133 6.80 -22.92 -11.32
N SER A 134 7.95 -23.27 -11.90
CA SER A 134 8.61 -22.52 -12.97
C SER A 134 7.70 -22.12 -14.15
N PRO A 135 6.77 -22.95 -14.66
CA PRO A 135 5.91 -22.54 -15.78
C PRO A 135 4.92 -21.41 -15.44
N HIS A 136 4.70 -21.12 -14.16
CA HIS A 136 3.56 -20.32 -13.69
C HIS A 136 3.94 -19.00 -13.02
N VAL A 137 5.22 -18.80 -12.69
CA VAL A 137 5.67 -17.70 -11.82
C VAL A 137 6.49 -16.65 -12.56
N ASP A 138 6.27 -15.38 -12.19
CA ASP A 138 7.00 -14.22 -12.70
C ASP A 138 8.21 -13.88 -11.81
N ILE A 139 8.12 -14.20 -10.52
CA ILE A 139 9.07 -13.81 -9.48
C ILE A 139 9.34 -15.03 -8.59
N TRP A 140 10.57 -15.19 -8.12
CA TRP A 140 10.90 -16.13 -7.06
C TRP A 140 10.91 -15.41 -5.72
N LEU A 141 10.07 -15.84 -4.78
CA LEU A 141 10.00 -15.29 -3.43
C LEU A 141 10.50 -16.34 -2.43
N ALA A 142 11.73 -16.18 -1.98
CA ALA A 142 12.29 -16.98 -0.91
C ALA A 142 11.86 -16.40 0.44
N GLU A 143 10.81 -16.94 1.04
CA GLU A 143 10.15 -16.30 2.18
C GLU A 143 10.37 -16.99 3.51
N THR A 144 10.27 -16.21 4.59
CA THR A 144 10.41 -16.68 5.98
C THR A 144 11.75 -17.36 6.26
N LEU A 145 12.81 -16.99 5.53
CA LEU A 145 14.14 -17.54 5.73
C LEU A 145 14.65 -17.18 7.12
N SER A 146 15.19 -18.16 7.83
CA SER A 146 15.67 -18.01 9.21
C SER A 146 17.17 -17.76 9.31
N ALA A 147 17.92 -18.14 8.26
CA ALA A 147 19.37 -17.99 8.17
C ALA A 147 19.83 -17.62 6.75
N LEU A 148 20.98 -16.94 6.64
CA LEU A 148 21.57 -16.55 5.34
C LEU A 148 21.93 -17.74 4.45
N ALA A 149 22.28 -18.89 5.06
CA ALA A 149 22.61 -20.11 4.33
C ALA A 149 21.45 -20.62 3.47
N GLU A 150 20.20 -20.41 3.89
CA GLU A 150 19.01 -20.80 3.12
C GLU A 150 18.86 -19.96 1.85
N ALA A 151 19.13 -18.66 1.91
CA ALA A 151 19.12 -17.79 0.73
C ALA A 151 20.18 -18.21 -0.31
N ARG A 152 21.36 -18.64 0.16
CA ARG A 152 22.41 -19.20 -0.73
C ARG A 152 21.95 -20.50 -1.39
N ALA A 153 21.24 -21.37 -0.67
CA ALA A 153 20.67 -22.59 -1.22
C ALA A 153 19.63 -22.28 -2.31
N VAL A 154 18.75 -21.30 -2.08
CA VAL A 154 17.79 -20.83 -3.08
C VAL A 154 18.49 -20.37 -4.35
N ARG A 155 19.48 -19.46 -4.24
CA ARG A 155 20.23 -18.99 -5.43
C ARG A 155 20.92 -20.12 -6.18
N THR A 156 21.41 -21.13 -5.46
CA THR A 156 22.04 -22.32 -6.05
C THR A 156 21.06 -23.11 -6.91
N VAL A 157 19.84 -23.34 -6.42
CA VAL A 157 18.79 -24.07 -7.17
C VAL A 157 18.27 -23.24 -8.35
N LEU A 158 18.22 -21.93 -8.19
CA LEU A 158 17.81 -21.01 -9.26
C LEU A 158 18.95 -20.70 -10.25
N ALA A 159 20.11 -21.35 -10.20
CA ALA A 159 21.24 -21.00 -11.07
C ALA A 159 20.84 -20.96 -12.56
N GLY A 160 21.11 -19.83 -13.22
CA GLY A 160 20.75 -19.60 -14.62
C GLY A 160 19.31 -19.10 -14.85
N ASP A 161 18.47 -19.02 -13.80
CA ASP A 161 17.18 -18.33 -13.87
C ASP A 161 17.38 -16.81 -13.77
N GLU A 162 16.82 -16.08 -14.75
CA GLU A 162 16.92 -14.63 -14.90
C GLU A 162 15.72 -13.88 -14.31
N ARG A 163 14.68 -14.58 -13.82
CA ARG A 163 13.54 -13.94 -13.19
C ARG A 163 13.94 -13.23 -11.89
N PRO A 164 13.21 -12.17 -11.50
CA PRO A 164 13.43 -11.48 -10.23
C PRO A 164 13.46 -12.43 -9.04
N LEU A 165 14.49 -12.28 -8.21
CA LEU A 165 14.61 -12.97 -6.92
C LEU A 165 14.34 -11.98 -5.80
N TRP A 166 13.36 -12.29 -4.97
CA TRP A 166 13.04 -11.57 -3.74
C TRP A 166 13.39 -12.47 -2.55
N LEU A 167 14.18 -11.93 -1.62
CA LEU A 167 14.55 -12.61 -0.39
C LEU A 167 13.75 -12.01 0.76
N SER A 168 13.09 -12.83 1.57
CA SER A 168 12.39 -12.39 2.77
C SER A 168 12.81 -13.18 3.99
N PHE A 169 13.26 -12.48 5.02
CA PHE A 169 13.73 -13.10 6.26
C PHE A 169 12.76 -12.89 7.42
N THR A 170 12.73 -13.86 8.32
CA THR A 170 12.07 -13.73 9.63
C THR A 170 13.05 -13.25 10.69
N LEU A 171 12.58 -12.37 11.56
CA LEU A 171 13.36 -11.67 12.57
C LEU A 171 13.14 -12.26 13.95
N VAL A 172 14.11 -12.04 14.83
CA VAL A 172 13.93 -12.21 16.27
C VAL A 172 12.86 -11.23 16.75
N ASP A 173 11.80 -11.75 17.35
CA ASP A 173 10.73 -10.99 17.99
C ASP A 173 10.35 -11.58 19.35
N GLY A 174 9.92 -10.74 20.30
CA GLY A 174 9.54 -11.18 21.64
C GLY A 174 10.02 -10.28 22.78
N ASN A 175 9.99 -10.82 24.01
CA ASN A 175 10.28 -10.07 25.24
C ASN A 175 11.75 -9.65 25.40
N THR A 176 12.64 -10.20 24.57
CA THR A 176 14.05 -9.82 24.49
C THR A 176 14.35 -9.33 23.08
N THR A 177 13.84 -8.15 22.73
CA THR A 177 14.21 -7.50 21.48
C THR A 177 15.69 -7.10 21.55
N PRO A 178 16.55 -7.62 20.65
CA PRO A 178 17.95 -7.22 20.62
C PRO A 178 18.10 -5.72 20.33
N ALA A 179 19.23 -5.14 20.73
CA ALA A 179 19.50 -3.72 20.54
C ALA A 179 19.51 -3.28 19.05
N ALA A 180 19.75 -4.23 18.15
CA ALA A 180 19.63 -4.08 16.70
C ALA A 180 18.83 -5.26 16.14
N ALA A 181 18.08 -5.03 15.07
CA ALA A 181 17.31 -6.07 14.40
C ALA A 181 18.23 -7.18 13.85
N GLN A 182 17.82 -8.43 14.06
CA GLN A 182 18.59 -9.62 13.67
C GLN A 182 17.65 -10.68 13.09
N LEU A 183 18.21 -11.50 12.19
CA LEU A 183 17.58 -12.72 11.73
C LEU A 183 17.47 -13.71 12.89
N ARG A 184 16.59 -14.70 12.79
CA ARG A 184 16.45 -15.71 13.86
C ARG A 184 17.72 -16.53 14.12
N SER A 185 18.61 -16.66 13.13
CA SER A 185 19.95 -17.23 13.29
C SER A 185 20.91 -16.37 14.14
N GLY A 186 20.54 -15.13 14.48
CA GLY A 186 21.40 -14.15 15.13
C GLY A 186 22.26 -13.33 14.14
N GLU A 187 22.18 -13.64 12.85
CA GLU A 187 22.86 -12.88 11.80
C GLU A 187 22.25 -11.47 11.65
N SER A 188 23.05 -10.48 11.29
CA SER A 188 22.61 -9.08 11.20
C SER A 188 21.81 -8.79 9.93
N VAL A 189 20.94 -7.78 9.99
CA VAL A 189 20.26 -7.25 8.81
C VAL A 189 21.24 -6.71 7.78
N THR A 190 22.34 -6.08 8.21
CA THR A 190 23.42 -5.63 7.32
C THR A 190 24.00 -6.78 6.50
N ALA A 191 24.27 -7.93 7.11
CA ALA A 191 24.76 -9.10 6.39
C ALA A 191 23.71 -9.65 5.41
N ALA A 192 22.41 -9.55 5.75
CA ALA A 192 21.33 -9.89 4.83
C ALA A 192 21.28 -8.96 3.60
N VAL A 193 21.50 -7.65 3.78
CA VAL A 193 21.61 -6.67 2.68
C VAL A 193 22.80 -6.98 1.78
N GLU A 194 23.97 -7.20 2.37
CA GLU A 194 25.19 -7.55 1.63
C GLU A 194 24.99 -8.83 0.82
N LEU A 195 24.37 -9.85 1.42
CA LEU A 195 24.04 -11.09 0.72
C LEU A 195 23.01 -10.87 -0.41
N ALA A 196 21.95 -10.12 -0.17
CA ALA A 196 20.94 -9.86 -1.20
C ALA A 196 21.57 -9.21 -2.44
N LEU A 197 22.48 -8.25 -2.24
CA LEU A 197 23.25 -7.63 -3.31
C LEU A 197 24.21 -8.62 -3.98
N GLU A 198 24.91 -9.46 -3.21
CA GLU A 198 25.80 -10.52 -3.72
C GLU A 198 25.05 -11.50 -4.63
N LEU A 199 23.84 -11.91 -4.24
CA LEU A 199 23.03 -12.89 -4.98
C LEU A 199 22.23 -12.27 -6.13
N GLY A 200 22.31 -10.96 -6.32
CA GLY A 200 21.57 -10.23 -7.36
C GLY A 200 20.05 -10.21 -7.12
N ALA A 201 19.61 -10.18 -5.87
CA ALA A 201 18.20 -10.05 -5.55
C ALA A 201 17.67 -8.66 -5.95
N GLU A 202 16.44 -8.62 -6.49
CA GLU A 202 15.75 -7.37 -6.83
C GLU A 202 15.18 -6.70 -5.55
N ALA A 203 14.80 -7.52 -4.56
CA ALA A 203 14.22 -7.05 -3.32
C ALA A 203 14.70 -7.83 -2.10
N LEU A 204 14.82 -7.13 -0.97
CA LEU A 204 14.97 -7.68 0.37
C LEU A 204 13.77 -7.28 1.21
N LEU A 205 13.10 -8.28 1.74
CA LEU A 205 11.88 -8.14 2.51
C LEU A 205 12.07 -8.72 3.93
N PHE A 206 11.15 -8.37 4.82
CA PHE A 206 11.03 -9.02 6.13
C PHE A 206 9.59 -9.45 6.37
N ASN A 207 9.40 -10.70 6.80
CA ASN A 207 8.07 -11.26 6.97
C ASN A 207 7.97 -12.22 8.15
N CYS A 208 6.72 -12.56 8.49
CA CYS A 208 6.42 -13.54 9.54
C CYS A 208 6.97 -13.17 10.93
N SER A 209 7.09 -11.88 11.23
CA SER A 209 7.44 -11.34 12.55
C SER A 209 6.50 -10.20 12.92
N GLN A 210 6.63 -9.68 14.14
CA GLN A 210 5.83 -8.56 14.61
C GLN A 210 6.09 -7.24 13.85
N PRO A 211 5.06 -6.38 13.65
CA PRO A 211 5.20 -5.09 12.99
C PRO A 211 6.32 -4.19 13.51
N GLU A 212 6.53 -4.21 14.83
CA GLU A 212 7.56 -3.46 15.53
C GLU A 212 8.97 -3.88 15.09
N SER A 213 9.24 -5.19 15.04
CA SER A 213 10.53 -5.73 14.59
C SER A 213 10.79 -5.42 13.11
N MET A 214 9.75 -5.42 12.27
CA MET A 214 9.88 -5.07 10.85
C MET A 214 10.36 -3.64 10.63
N GLY A 215 9.82 -2.67 11.39
CA GLY A 215 10.24 -1.28 11.30
C GLY A 215 11.72 -1.10 11.66
N ALA A 216 12.20 -1.80 12.70
CA ALA A 216 13.60 -1.76 13.09
C ALA A 216 14.54 -2.37 12.03
N ALA A 217 14.11 -3.43 11.36
CA ALA A 217 14.87 -4.05 10.28
C ALA A 217 14.93 -3.18 9.02
N LEU A 218 13.84 -2.48 8.67
CA LEU A 218 13.84 -1.50 7.57
C LEU A 218 14.87 -0.40 7.82
N ASP A 219 14.89 0.18 9.03
CA ASP A 219 15.84 1.24 9.35
C ASP A 219 17.30 0.75 9.24
N GLU A 220 17.58 -0.48 9.72
CA GLU A 220 18.93 -1.07 9.63
C GLU A 220 19.33 -1.39 8.18
N ALA A 221 18.39 -1.92 7.39
CA ALA A 221 18.62 -2.21 5.97
C ALA A 221 18.90 -0.92 5.18
N LEU A 222 18.14 0.15 5.45
CA LEU A 222 18.33 1.45 4.81
C LEU A 222 19.70 2.06 5.17
N ARG A 223 20.14 1.95 6.43
CA ARG A 223 21.49 2.36 6.85
C ARG A 223 22.57 1.57 6.11
N ALA A 224 22.41 0.24 6.00
CA ALA A 224 23.36 -0.62 5.30
C ALA A 224 23.52 -0.28 3.81
N LEU A 225 22.48 0.28 3.18
CA LEU A 225 22.52 0.75 1.79
C LEU A 225 23.25 2.08 1.59
N ASN A 226 23.77 2.71 2.66
CA ASN A 226 24.61 3.93 2.62
C ASN A 226 24.06 5.03 1.68
N ASP A 227 22.77 5.35 1.79
CA ASP A 227 22.07 6.38 1.00
C ASP A 227 21.88 6.08 -0.51
N ASP A 228 22.09 4.84 -0.97
CA ASP A 228 21.68 4.38 -2.30
C ASP A 228 20.53 3.36 -2.25
N PRO A 229 19.31 3.79 -1.87
CA PRO A 229 18.14 2.92 -1.73
C PRO A 229 17.65 2.35 -3.07
N ALA A 230 18.16 2.84 -4.20
CA ALA A 230 17.76 2.36 -5.52
C ALA A 230 18.40 1.01 -5.88
N ARG A 231 19.42 0.56 -5.15
CA ARG A 231 20.14 -0.70 -5.43
C ARG A 231 19.37 -1.95 -5.05
N LEU A 232 18.42 -1.84 -4.12
CA LEU A 232 17.70 -2.97 -3.56
C LEU A 232 16.36 -2.48 -3.02
N ARG A 233 15.26 -3.03 -3.54
CA ARG A 233 13.93 -2.67 -3.04
C ARG A 233 13.74 -3.26 -1.66
N LEU A 234 13.28 -2.45 -0.71
CA LEU A 234 12.99 -2.90 0.64
C LEU A 234 11.49 -3.11 0.83
N GLY A 235 11.10 -4.09 1.64
CA GLY A 235 9.69 -4.29 1.91
C GLY A 235 9.38 -5.19 3.09
N VAL A 236 8.10 -5.24 3.45
CA VAL A 236 7.64 -5.88 4.68
C VAL A 236 6.23 -6.42 4.57
N TYR A 237 5.98 -7.57 5.20
CA TYR A 237 4.64 -8.13 5.33
C TYR A 237 4.54 -8.91 6.64
N ALA A 238 3.97 -8.29 7.66
CA ALA A 238 4.01 -8.77 9.05
C ALA A 238 2.86 -9.74 9.37
N ASN A 239 3.01 -10.46 10.49
CA ASN A 239 1.94 -11.26 11.08
C ASN A 239 0.97 -10.38 11.88
N ALA A 240 -0.26 -10.88 12.08
CA ALA A 240 -1.28 -10.27 12.93
C ALA A 240 -1.40 -10.90 14.34
N PHE A 241 -0.41 -11.68 14.78
CA PHE A 241 -0.46 -12.46 16.04
C PHE A 241 0.45 -11.91 17.14
N PRO A 242 0.17 -12.27 18.41
CA PRO A 242 1.14 -12.13 19.50
C PRO A 242 2.43 -12.90 19.25
N VAL A 243 3.49 -12.59 20.01
CA VAL A 243 4.80 -13.27 19.96
C VAL A 243 4.60 -14.78 20.11
N VAL A 244 5.18 -15.56 19.20
CA VAL A 244 5.31 -17.02 19.37
C VAL A 244 6.58 -17.25 20.20
N THR A 245 6.45 -17.67 21.47
CA THR A 245 7.62 -18.04 22.30
C THR A 245 8.23 -19.35 21.80
N GLU A 246 9.53 -19.59 22.06
CA GLU A 246 10.24 -20.82 21.65
C GLU A 246 9.58 -22.12 22.16
N GLU A 247 8.84 -22.06 23.28
CA GLU A 247 8.07 -23.18 23.84
C GLU A 247 6.70 -23.38 23.15
N ALA A 248 6.17 -22.33 22.52
CA ALA A 248 5.09 -22.45 21.57
C ALA A 248 5.72 -22.84 20.23
N GLN A 249 5.98 -24.15 20.06
CA GLN A 249 6.10 -24.72 18.73
C GLN A 249 4.99 -24.10 17.84
N ALA A 250 5.24 -23.95 16.54
CA ALA A 250 4.28 -23.44 15.56
C ALA A 250 2.98 -24.28 15.42
N ASN A 251 2.57 -25.02 16.46
CA ASN A 251 1.91 -26.31 16.39
C ASN A 251 0.79 -26.59 17.42
N ASP A 252 0.34 -25.68 18.31
CA ASP A 252 -0.74 -26.11 19.23
C ASP A 252 -1.86 -25.12 19.61
N THR A 253 -1.84 -23.87 19.14
CA THR A 253 -3.00 -23.00 19.35
C THR A 253 -3.16 -22.02 18.20
N LEU A 254 -4.35 -21.98 17.59
CA LEU A 254 -4.74 -20.88 16.73
C LEU A 254 -4.73 -19.61 17.58
N LEU A 255 -3.62 -18.88 17.56
CA LEU A 255 -3.50 -17.61 18.29
C LEU A 255 -4.58 -16.65 17.79
N ASP A 256 -5.26 -15.97 18.71
CA ASP A 256 -6.19 -14.92 18.35
C ASP A 256 -5.43 -13.77 17.67
N ILE A 257 -6.07 -13.16 16.66
CA ILE A 257 -5.52 -11.96 16.02
C ILE A 257 -5.43 -10.89 17.11
N ARG A 258 -4.27 -10.22 17.18
CA ARG A 258 -4.07 -9.05 18.03
C ARG A 258 -5.17 -8.04 17.72
N ALA A 259 -5.96 -7.66 18.73
CA ALA A 259 -7.10 -6.75 18.54
C ALA A 259 -6.69 -5.39 17.92
N ASP A 260 -5.41 -5.03 18.05
CA ASP A 260 -4.79 -3.85 17.49
C ASP A 260 -4.18 -4.05 16.09
N LEU A 261 -4.47 -5.16 15.39
CA LEU A 261 -4.02 -5.44 14.02
C LEU A 261 -5.18 -5.73 13.05
N GLY A 262 -6.35 -5.13 13.30
CA GLY A 262 -7.42 -5.02 12.30
C GLY A 262 -7.00 -4.17 11.08
N PRO A 263 -7.81 -4.13 10.00
CA PRO A 263 -7.44 -3.47 8.74
C PRO A 263 -6.91 -2.04 8.88
N GLU A 264 -7.62 -1.19 9.63
CA GLU A 264 -7.24 0.22 9.84
C GLU A 264 -5.94 0.36 10.65
N ALA A 265 -5.77 -0.45 11.69
CA ALA A 265 -4.56 -0.41 12.51
C ALA A 265 -3.33 -0.93 11.75
N TYR A 266 -3.52 -1.97 10.93
CA TYR A 266 -2.47 -2.48 10.04
C TYR A 266 -2.07 -1.46 8.96
N LEU A 267 -3.04 -0.70 8.42
CA LEU A 267 -2.75 0.43 7.53
C LEU A 267 -1.86 1.49 8.21
N GLY A 268 -2.09 1.77 9.50
CA GLY A 268 -1.22 2.65 10.28
C GLY A 268 0.24 2.16 10.41
N TRP A 269 0.45 0.85 10.47
CA TRP A 269 1.80 0.26 10.38
C TRP A 269 2.39 0.38 8.96
N ALA A 270 1.61 0.04 7.94
CA ALA A 270 2.04 0.09 6.55
C ALA A 270 2.42 1.50 6.08
N ARG A 271 1.72 2.55 6.56
CA ARG A 271 2.11 3.95 6.34
C ARG A 271 3.50 4.25 6.90
N ARG A 272 3.76 3.83 8.15
CA ARG A 272 5.07 4.01 8.79
C ARG A 272 6.18 3.27 8.06
N TRP A 273 5.96 2.02 7.66
CA TRP A 273 6.96 1.28 6.87
C TRP A 273 7.28 1.96 5.54
N ARG A 274 6.27 2.50 4.87
CA ARG A 274 6.49 3.29 3.64
C ARG A 274 7.30 4.55 3.90
N GLU A 275 7.04 5.26 5.00
CA GLU A 275 7.86 6.40 5.44
C GLU A 275 9.31 5.99 5.75
N GLN A 276 9.52 4.76 6.23
CA GLN A 276 10.83 4.14 6.46
C GLN A 276 11.48 3.57 5.18
N GLY A 277 10.89 3.80 4.00
CA GLY A 277 11.47 3.42 2.71
C GLY A 277 11.01 2.07 2.15
N ALA A 278 10.02 1.41 2.75
CA ALA A 278 9.42 0.22 2.15
C ALA A 278 8.72 0.57 0.82
N SER A 279 9.13 -0.10 -0.25
CA SER A 279 8.53 -0.01 -1.58
C SER A 279 7.73 -1.26 -1.95
N ILE A 280 7.74 -2.30 -1.11
CA ILE A 280 6.89 -3.49 -1.20
C ILE A 280 6.22 -3.71 0.16
N VAL A 281 4.88 -3.81 0.20
CA VAL A 281 4.12 -4.08 1.43
C VAL A 281 3.09 -5.16 1.19
N GLY A 282 2.82 -6.01 2.18
CA GLY A 282 1.80 -7.07 2.12
C GLY A 282 1.27 -7.48 3.47
N GLY A 283 0.69 -8.68 3.51
CA GLY A 283 0.27 -9.36 4.73
C GLY A 283 0.87 -10.76 4.86
N CYS A 284 1.17 -11.18 6.09
CA CYS A 284 1.50 -12.57 6.37
C CYS A 284 0.36 -13.23 7.17
N CYS A 285 0.68 -14.05 8.17
CA CYS A 285 -0.31 -14.84 8.86
C CYS A 285 -1.29 -13.95 9.66
N GLY A 286 -2.59 -14.07 9.39
CA GLY A 286 -3.64 -13.29 10.05
C GLY A 286 -4.04 -11.99 9.34
N ILE A 287 -3.42 -11.68 8.19
CA ILE A 287 -3.78 -10.55 7.33
C ILE A 287 -4.60 -11.09 6.15
N GLY A 288 -5.87 -10.67 6.05
CA GLY A 288 -6.82 -11.15 5.06
C GLY A 288 -7.10 -10.14 3.94
N PRO A 289 -8.00 -10.47 2.98
CA PRO A 289 -8.37 -9.58 1.89
C PRO A 289 -8.89 -8.22 2.37
N GLU A 290 -9.57 -8.16 3.51
CA GLU A 290 -10.05 -6.91 4.12
C GLU A 290 -8.91 -5.94 4.47
N HIS A 291 -7.75 -6.45 4.87
CA HIS A 291 -6.57 -5.62 5.09
C HIS A 291 -5.99 -5.14 3.77
N ILE A 292 -5.85 -6.03 2.79
CA ILE A 292 -5.30 -5.71 1.47
C ILE A 292 -6.16 -4.65 0.76
N VAL A 293 -7.49 -4.68 0.89
CA VAL A 293 -8.39 -3.62 0.40
C VAL A 293 -8.01 -2.26 1.00
N GLU A 294 -7.80 -2.19 2.31
CA GLU A 294 -7.46 -0.93 2.97
C GLU A 294 -6.06 -0.42 2.57
N LEU A 295 -5.10 -1.32 2.38
CA LEU A 295 -3.78 -0.97 1.84
C LEU A 295 -3.87 -0.50 0.39
N ALA A 296 -4.63 -1.19 -0.46
CA ALA A 296 -4.78 -0.84 -1.87
C ALA A 296 -5.39 0.56 -2.05
N ARG A 297 -6.47 0.83 -1.31
CA ARG A 297 -7.18 2.12 -1.32
C ARG A 297 -6.29 3.29 -0.92
N HIS A 298 -5.42 3.11 0.07
CA HIS A 298 -4.71 4.23 0.70
C HIS A 298 -3.22 4.31 0.35
N LEU A 299 -2.60 3.23 -0.13
CA LEU A 299 -1.16 3.15 -0.35
C LEU A 299 -0.76 2.82 -1.79
N ALA A 300 -1.50 1.96 -2.49
CA ALA A 300 -1.11 1.43 -3.80
C ALA A 300 -1.75 2.18 -4.99
N ALA A 301 -2.86 2.88 -4.78
CA ALA A 301 -3.41 3.76 -5.81
C ALA A 301 -2.54 5.02 -5.95
N PRO A 302 -2.22 5.49 -7.17
CA PRO A 302 -1.87 6.89 -7.33
C PRO A 302 -3.06 7.69 -6.77
N VAL A 303 -2.78 8.58 -5.81
CA VAL A 303 -3.81 9.46 -5.24
C VAL A 303 -4.55 10.08 -6.40
N ALA A 304 -5.85 9.79 -6.55
CA ALA A 304 -6.65 10.38 -7.61
C ALA A 304 -6.75 11.87 -7.32
N ILE A 305 -5.92 12.70 -7.95
CA ILE A 305 -5.93 14.14 -7.67
C ILE A 305 -7.14 14.74 -8.37
N GLU A 306 -8.10 15.24 -7.59
CA GLU A 306 -9.17 16.08 -8.09
C GLU A 306 -8.81 17.56 -7.98
N ARG A 307 -9.42 18.39 -8.83
CA ARG A 307 -9.14 19.82 -8.92
C ARG A 307 -10.40 20.65 -8.76
N ALA A 308 -10.37 21.60 -7.83
CA ALA A 308 -11.40 22.63 -7.69
C ALA A 308 -10.86 23.99 -8.13
N THR A 309 -11.76 24.90 -8.55
CA THR A 309 -11.41 26.30 -8.85
C THR A 309 -12.44 27.23 -8.25
N LEU A 310 -12.02 28.01 -7.26
CA LEU A 310 -12.89 28.72 -6.33
C LEU A 310 -12.53 30.21 -6.30
N GLY A 311 -13.50 31.07 -6.61
CA GLY A 311 -13.41 32.52 -6.51
C GLY A 311 -14.07 33.01 -5.23
N ALA A 312 -13.25 33.44 -4.27
CA ALA A 312 -13.70 33.88 -2.94
C ALA A 312 -13.38 35.38 -2.68
N GLY A 313 -13.24 36.18 -3.73
CA GLY A 313 -12.69 37.54 -3.63
C GLY A 313 -11.17 37.56 -3.80
N CYS A 314 -10.47 38.35 -2.98
CA CYS A 314 -9.01 38.40 -3.02
C CYS A 314 -8.42 37.02 -2.71
N PHE A 315 -7.64 36.47 -3.65
CA PHE A 315 -7.21 35.08 -3.57
C PHE A 315 -6.15 34.78 -2.48
N TRP A 316 -5.50 35.80 -1.89
CA TRP A 316 -4.36 35.59 -0.98
C TRP A 316 -4.79 34.93 0.33
N GLY A 317 -5.87 35.44 0.94
CA GLY A 317 -6.43 34.87 2.16
C GLY A 317 -7.05 33.50 1.90
N ALA A 318 -7.75 33.36 0.78
CA ALA A 318 -8.39 32.11 0.39
C ALA A 318 -7.37 30.99 0.13
N GLU A 319 -6.27 31.28 -0.57
CA GLU A 319 -5.19 30.32 -0.85
C GLU A 319 -4.58 29.75 0.44
N ALA A 320 -4.25 30.64 1.39
CA ALA A 320 -3.66 30.25 2.66
C ALA A 320 -4.61 29.33 3.46
N ARG A 321 -5.89 29.69 3.56
CA ARG A 321 -6.89 28.91 4.31
C ARG A 321 -7.21 27.56 3.67
N LEU A 322 -7.30 27.52 2.34
CA LEU A 322 -7.54 26.26 1.62
C LEU A 322 -6.32 25.33 1.73
N ARG A 323 -5.10 25.87 1.74
CA ARG A 323 -3.87 25.09 1.91
C ARG A 323 -3.77 24.39 3.27
N GLU A 324 -4.38 24.96 4.31
CA GLU A 324 -4.36 24.41 5.68
C GLU A 324 -5.27 23.17 5.84
N LEU A 325 -6.15 22.88 4.88
CA LEU A 325 -7.10 21.79 4.99
C LEU A 325 -6.43 20.42 4.82
N GLU A 326 -6.72 19.50 5.74
CA GLU A 326 -6.28 18.12 5.62
C GLU A 326 -6.89 17.47 4.37
N GLY A 327 -6.03 16.95 3.48
CA GLY A 327 -6.43 16.39 2.18
C GLY A 327 -6.20 17.32 0.99
N VAL A 328 -5.88 18.60 1.20
CA VAL A 328 -5.39 19.48 0.13
C VAL A 328 -3.91 19.20 -0.13
N LEU A 329 -3.57 19.01 -1.41
CA LEU A 329 -2.24 18.61 -1.87
C LEU A 329 -1.43 19.80 -2.39
N ASP A 330 -2.08 20.69 -3.14
CA ASP A 330 -1.47 21.91 -3.65
C ASP A 330 -2.51 23.01 -3.85
N THR A 331 -2.09 24.27 -3.71
CA THR A 331 -2.91 25.43 -4.01
C THR A 331 -2.11 26.45 -4.81
N ARG A 332 -2.79 27.09 -5.77
CA ARG A 332 -2.22 28.15 -6.60
C ARG A 332 -3.27 29.19 -6.97
N VAL A 333 -2.84 30.45 -7.03
CA VAL A 333 -3.71 31.57 -7.35
C VAL A 333 -3.60 31.98 -8.81
N GLY A 334 -4.71 32.44 -9.37
CA GLY A 334 -4.76 32.86 -10.76
C GLY A 334 -6.07 33.52 -11.13
N TYR A 335 -6.27 33.62 -12.43
CA TYR A 335 -7.40 34.29 -13.05
C TYR A 335 -8.19 33.27 -13.88
N ALA A 336 -9.47 33.11 -13.60
CA ALA A 336 -10.35 32.19 -14.33
C ALA A 336 -11.43 32.91 -15.12
N LEU A 337 -11.78 32.33 -16.26
CA LEU A 337 -12.80 32.81 -17.17
C LEU A 337 -13.77 31.68 -17.52
N GLU A 338 -15.05 32.00 -17.66
CA GLU A 338 -16.12 31.05 -17.99
C GLU A 338 -15.93 30.47 -19.39
N ALA A 339 -16.24 29.19 -19.60
CA ALA A 339 -16.14 28.57 -20.92
C ALA A 339 -16.94 29.34 -21.97
N GLU A 340 -16.33 29.56 -23.15
CA GLU A 340 -16.94 30.25 -24.29
C GLU A 340 -17.38 31.71 -24.00
N SER A 341 -16.77 32.36 -23.00
CA SER A 341 -17.07 33.74 -22.61
C SER A 341 -15.91 34.70 -22.94
N GLU A 342 -16.23 35.96 -23.22
CA GLU A 342 -15.27 37.08 -23.18
C GLU A 342 -15.49 37.95 -21.93
N GLY A 343 -16.14 37.38 -20.92
CA GLY A 343 -16.46 38.04 -19.66
C GLY A 343 -15.24 38.39 -18.81
N PRO A 344 -15.45 38.96 -17.61
CA PRO A 344 -14.37 39.37 -16.73
C PRO A 344 -13.59 38.15 -16.21
N GLU A 345 -12.27 38.29 -16.14
CA GLU A 345 -11.42 37.35 -15.42
C GLU A 345 -11.61 37.52 -13.91
N ILE A 346 -11.81 36.40 -13.21
CA ILE A 346 -12.10 36.34 -11.77
C ILE A 346 -10.85 35.83 -11.04
N GLU A 347 -10.48 36.48 -9.93
CA GLU A 347 -9.45 35.99 -9.03
C GLU A 347 -9.92 34.69 -8.36
N VAL A 348 -9.15 33.62 -8.51
CA VAL A 348 -9.48 32.29 -8.03
C VAL A 348 -8.29 31.58 -7.40
N VAL A 349 -8.61 30.61 -6.55
CA VAL A 349 -7.67 29.59 -6.07
C VAL A 349 -7.99 28.28 -6.81
N GLN A 350 -6.98 27.70 -7.46
CA GLN A 350 -7.01 26.30 -7.88
C GLN A 350 -6.50 25.43 -6.73
N VAL A 351 -7.25 24.40 -6.40
CA VAL A 351 -6.96 23.46 -5.31
C VAL A 351 -6.87 22.06 -5.89
N ASP A 352 -5.71 21.44 -5.79
CA ASP A 352 -5.54 20.00 -6.01
C ASP A 352 -5.73 19.29 -4.68
N PHE A 353 -6.62 18.32 -4.62
CA PHE A 353 -6.99 17.63 -3.38
C PHE A 353 -7.14 16.13 -3.59
N ASP A 354 -6.97 15.38 -2.50
CA ASP A 354 -7.22 13.95 -2.42
C ASP A 354 -8.69 13.72 -2.04
N PRO A 355 -9.56 13.25 -2.97
CA PRO A 355 -10.98 13.04 -2.72
C PRO A 355 -11.26 11.93 -1.69
N THR A 356 -10.25 11.11 -1.36
CA THR A 356 -10.35 10.11 -0.28
C THR A 356 -10.15 10.73 1.10
N ARG A 357 -9.52 11.92 1.18
CA ARG A 357 -9.30 12.65 2.44
C ARG A 357 -10.26 13.82 2.61
N ILE A 358 -10.54 14.56 1.54
CA ILE A 358 -11.49 15.67 1.53
C ILE A 358 -12.32 15.64 0.25
N GLY A 359 -13.62 15.42 0.36
CA GLY A 359 -14.52 15.42 -0.80
C GLY A 359 -14.81 16.83 -1.30
N TYR A 360 -15.16 16.96 -2.59
CA TYR A 360 -15.57 18.24 -3.20
C TYR A 360 -16.66 19.00 -2.40
N PRO A 361 -17.73 18.35 -1.88
CA PRO A 361 -18.72 19.05 -1.05
C PRO A 361 -18.14 19.61 0.26
N ALA A 362 -17.21 18.91 0.91
CA ALA A 362 -16.56 19.39 2.13
C ALA A 362 -15.66 20.61 1.83
N LEU A 363 -14.98 20.60 0.68
CA LEU A 363 -14.24 21.77 0.20
C LEU A 363 -15.14 22.98 -0.04
N LEU A 364 -16.37 22.77 -0.56
CA LEU A 364 -17.36 23.85 -0.72
C LEU A 364 -17.89 24.38 0.62
N GLU A 365 -18.08 23.53 1.63
CA GLU A 365 -18.44 23.98 2.98
C GLU A 365 -17.37 24.91 3.57
N HIS A 366 -16.08 24.60 3.37
CA HIS A 366 -15.00 25.49 3.75
C HIS A 366 -14.99 26.78 2.91
N PHE A 367 -15.23 26.70 1.61
CA PHE A 367 -15.32 27.85 0.71
C PHE A 367 -16.32 28.90 1.22
N TRP A 368 -17.47 28.48 1.75
CA TRP A 368 -18.47 29.40 2.30
C TRP A 368 -18.02 30.19 3.54
N THR A 369 -16.94 29.77 4.19
CA THR A 369 -16.35 30.48 5.35
C THR A 369 -15.32 31.53 4.96
N LEU A 370 -14.89 31.56 3.69
CA LEU A 370 -13.80 32.42 3.22
C LEU A 370 -14.27 33.83 2.84
N HIS A 371 -15.54 33.98 2.47
CA HIS A 371 -16.10 35.21 1.90
C HIS A 371 -17.61 35.34 2.15
N ASP A 372 -18.22 36.46 1.77
CA ASP A 372 -19.67 36.66 1.80
C ASP A 372 -20.31 36.19 0.48
N PRO A 373 -20.98 35.03 0.42
CA PRO A 373 -21.59 34.49 -0.81
C PRO A 373 -22.83 35.26 -1.26
N THR A 374 -23.30 36.24 -0.48
CA THR A 374 -24.47 37.09 -0.79
C THR A 374 -24.07 38.44 -1.38
N SER A 375 -22.77 38.75 -1.43
CA SER A 375 -22.25 40.01 -1.94
C SER A 375 -21.88 39.92 -3.42
N ARG A 376 -22.61 40.66 -4.26
CA ARG A 376 -22.39 40.68 -5.71
C ARG A 376 -21.16 41.54 -6.04
N ASP A 377 -20.19 40.93 -6.71
CA ASP A 377 -19.00 41.62 -7.27
C ASP A 377 -18.24 42.48 -6.25
N ARG A 378 -18.22 42.04 -4.98
CA ARG A 378 -17.55 42.72 -3.87
C ARG A 378 -17.27 41.75 -2.72
N GLN A 379 -16.10 41.84 -2.10
CA GLN A 379 -15.75 41.15 -0.86
C GLN A 379 -14.93 42.09 0.04
N GLY A 380 -15.48 42.47 1.19
CA GLY A 380 -14.87 43.53 2.03
C GLY A 380 -14.70 44.84 1.27
N GLU A 381 -13.51 45.46 1.37
CA GLU A 381 -13.12 46.67 0.65
C GLU A 381 -12.86 46.43 -0.86
N HIS A 382 -12.76 45.17 -1.29
CA HIS A 382 -12.47 44.81 -2.67
C HIS A 382 -13.75 44.80 -3.51
N SER A 383 -13.78 45.58 -4.60
CA SER A 383 -14.94 45.72 -5.48
C SER A 383 -14.61 45.51 -6.96
N GLY A 384 -15.59 45.01 -7.71
CA GLY A 384 -15.49 44.69 -9.13
C GLY A 384 -15.68 43.19 -9.39
N ALA A 385 -16.03 42.87 -10.64
CA ALA A 385 -16.33 41.49 -11.06
C ALA A 385 -15.14 40.52 -10.88
N LYS A 386 -13.91 41.04 -10.80
CA LYS A 386 -12.72 40.24 -10.49
C LYS A 386 -12.74 39.61 -9.08
N TYR A 387 -13.47 40.20 -8.14
CA TYR A 387 -13.62 39.70 -6.76
C TYR A 387 -14.96 38.97 -6.53
N ARG A 388 -15.58 38.50 -7.62
CA ARG A 388 -16.86 37.81 -7.58
C ARG A 388 -16.74 36.47 -6.84
N SER A 389 -17.78 36.14 -6.08
CA SER A 389 -17.96 34.77 -5.59
C SER A 389 -18.35 33.84 -6.74
N ALA A 390 -17.48 32.88 -7.06
CA ALA A 390 -17.68 31.95 -8.17
C ALA A 390 -17.15 30.54 -7.86
N ILE A 391 -17.82 29.53 -8.37
CA ILE A 391 -17.36 28.13 -8.39
C ILE A 391 -17.22 27.76 -9.87
N PHE A 392 -15.99 27.48 -10.28
CA PHE A 392 -15.69 27.00 -11.63
C PHE A 392 -15.64 25.48 -11.64
N THR A 393 -16.48 24.88 -12.47
CA THR A 393 -16.72 23.44 -12.54
C THR A 393 -15.83 22.79 -13.61
N HIS A 394 -15.26 21.63 -13.28
CA HIS A 394 -14.36 20.88 -14.16
C HIS A 394 -15.05 19.68 -14.82
N SER A 395 -16.25 19.32 -14.36
CA SER A 395 -17.03 18.19 -14.83
C SER A 395 -18.53 18.41 -14.61
N ALA A 396 -19.36 17.57 -15.23
CA ALA A 396 -20.80 17.56 -14.99
C ALA A 396 -21.14 17.20 -13.52
N GLU A 397 -20.33 16.36 -12.89
CA GLU A 397 -20.47 16.01 -11.48
C GLU A 397 -20.17 17.20 -10.56
N HIS A 398 -19.08 17.93 -10.80
CA HIS A 398 -18.80 19.17 -10.06
C HIS A 398 -19.91 20.20 -10.24
N ALA A 399 -20.50 20.30 -11.44
CA ALA A 399 -21.64 21.18 -11.69
C ALA A 399 -22.87 20.79 -10.88
N ALA A 400 -23.20 19.50 -10.81
CA ALA A 400 -24.30 19.01 -9.99
C ALA A 400 -24.05 19.24 -8.49
N LEU A 401 -22.86 18.89 -7.99
CA LEU A 401 -22.49 19.05 -6.58
C LEU A 401 -22.42 20.52 -6.17
N ALA A 402 -21.89 21.40 -7.02
CA ALA A 402 -21.85 22.84 -6.76
C ALA A 402 -23.27 23.46 -6.73
N GLY A 403 -24.14 23.03 -7.64
CA GLY A 403 -25.55 23.44 -7.64
C GLY A 403 -26.27 23.01 -6.36
N GLU A 404 -26.07 21.77 -5.93
CA GLU A 404 -26.64 21.25 -4.69
C GLU A 404 -26.08 21.98 -3.46
N ALA A 405 -24.77 22.27 -3.41
CA ALA A 405 -24.17 23.02 -2.31
C ALA A 405 -24.74 24.44 -2.18
N VAL A 406 -25.01 25.13 -3.30
CA VAL A 406 -25.69 26.44 -3.29
C VAL A 406 -27.11 26.29 -2.73
N HIS A 407 -27.86 25.29 -3.19
CA HIS A 407 -29.22 25.05 -2.74
C HIS A 407 -29.28 24.72 -1.23
N LEU A 408 -28.38 23.86 -0.73
CA LEU A 408 -28.25 23.54 0.68
C LEU A 408 -27.89 24.78 1.52
N LEU A 409 -26.99 25.63 1.04
CA LEU A 409 -26.63 26.86 1.71
C LEU A 409 -27.82 27.82 1.82
N GLU A 410 -28.61 28.00 0.75
CA GLU A 410 -29.83 28.81 0.78
C GLU A 410 -30.89 28.22 1.71
N ALA A 411 -31.10 26.90 1.66
CA ALA A 411 -32.05 26.19 2.51
C ALA A 411 -31.65 26.17 3.99
N SER A 412 -30.37 26.40 4.32
CA SER A 412 -29.87 26.38 5.70
C SER A 412 -30.46 27.46 6.61
N GLY A 413 -31.02 28.53 6.04
CA GLY A 413 -31.51 29.70 6.78
C GLY A 413 -30.41 30.53 7.46
N ARG A 414 -29.13 30.24 7.19
CA ARG A 414 -27.97 30.93 7.80
C ARG A 414 -27.73 32.34 7.23
N LEU A 415 -28.30 32.64 6.06
CA LEU A 415 -28.03 33.88 5.33
C LEU A 415 -29.26 34.80 5.33
N ALA A 416 -29.05 36.08 5.62
CA ALA A 416 -30.12 37.09 5.59
C ALA A 416 -30.46 37.58 4.16
N ARG A 417 -29.62 37.25 3.18
CA ARG A 417 -29.74 37.64 1.77
C ARG A 417 -29.57 36.41 0.87
N PRO A 418 -30.11 36.44 -0.36
CA PRO A 418 -29.96 35.35 -1.33
C PRO A 418 -28.48 35.09 -1.67
N VAL A 419 -28.13 33.86 -2.00
CA VAL A 419 -26.80 33.52 -2.50
C VAL A 419 -26.67 34.06 -3.93
N VAL A 420 -25.57 34.77 -4.21
CA VAL A 420 -25.28 35.33 -5.54
C VAL A 420 -24.04 34.70 -6.17
N THR A 421 -23.47 33.67 -5.54
CA THR A 421 -22.36 32.87 -6.05
C THR A 421 -22.71 32.27 -7.40
N ARG A 422 -21.80 32.41 -8.37
CA ARG A 422 -21.99 31.89 -9.73
C ARG A 422 -21.35 30.52 -9.86
N VAL A 423 -22.12 29.52 -10.31
CA VAL A 423 -21.58 28.23 -10.76
C VAL A 423 -21.36 28.32 -12.27
N LEU A 424 -20.11 28.22 -12.70
CA LEU A 424 -19.68 28.47 -14.09
C LEU A 424 -18.87 27.28 -14.61
N PRO A 425 -19.00 26.86 -15.88
CA PRO A 425 -18.03 25.95 -16.48
C PRO A 425 -16.66 26.64 -16.61
N LEU A 426 -15.59 25.95 -16.20
CA LEU A 426 -14.24 26.50 -16.36
C LEU A 426 -13.87 26.57 -17.86
N GLY A 427 -13.50 27.76 -18.33
CA GLY A 427 -12.91 27.98 -19.66
C GLY A 427 -11.39 28.03 -19.57
N ARG A 428 -10.85 29.25 -19.40
CA ARG A 428 -9.41 29.48 -19.27
C ARG A 428 -9.03 29.75 -17.82
N PHE A 429 -7.91 29.18 -17.38
CA PHE A 429 -7.22 29.56 -16.17
C PHE A 429 -5.83 30.10 -16.52
N THR A 430 -5.50 31.28 -16.00
CA THR A 430 -4.19 31.92 -16.15
C THR A 430 -3.54 32.01 -14.78
N LEU A 431 -2.38 31.37 -14.61
CA LEU A 431 -1.62 31.43 -13.35
C LEU A 431 -1.16 32.86 -13.07
N ALA A 432 -1.37 33.36 -11.84
CA ALA A 432 -0.81 34.65 -11.43
C ALA A 432 0.71 34.54 -11.23
N GLY A 433 1.42 35.66 -11.33
CA GLY A 433 2.88 35.71 -11.13
C GLY A 433 3.32 35.14 -9.78
N GLU A 434 4.57 34.69 -9.70
CA GLU A 434 5.14 34.05 -8.51
C GLU A 434 5.06 34.93 -7.26
N GLU A 435 5.06 36.26 -7.43
CA GLU A 435 4.84 37.24 -6.36
C GLU A 435 3.47 37.13 -5.69
N HIS A 436 2.47 36.58 -6.38
CA HIS A 436 1.13 36.38 -5.85
C HIS A 436 0.95 35.03 -5.15
N GLN A 437 1.75 34.02 -5.50
CA GLN A 437 1.66 32.68 -4.91
C GLN A 437 2.15 32.71 -3.47
N ARG A 438 1.43 32.06 -2.55
CA ARG A 438 1.80 31.98 -1.12
C ARG A 438 2.04 33.35 -0.49
N TYR A 439 1.30 34.38 -0.90
CA TYR A 439 1.60 35.78 -0.56
C TYR A 439 1.69 36.01 0.96
N LEU A 440 0.71 35.53 1.74
CA LEU A 440 0.70 35.72 3.19
C LEU A 440 1.87 35.00 3.88
N GLU A 441 2.19 33.78 3.44
CA GLU A 441 3.32 32.98 3.93
C GLU A 441 4.66 33.69 3.67
N LYS A 442 4.86 34.18 2.43
CA LYS A 442 6.07 34.91 2.04
C LYS A 442 6.27 36.21 2.81
N HIS A 443 5.19 36.85 3.26
CA HIS A 443 5.22 38.11 4.00
C HIS A 443 5.03 37.95 5.52
N GLY A 444 4.91 36.72 6.04
CA GLY A 444 4.71 36.44 7.46
C GLY A 444 3.42 37.03 8.04
N LEU A 445 2.38 37.17 7.22
CA LEU A 445 1.10 37.76 7.61
C LEU A 445 0.11 36.65 8.04
N PRO A 446 -0.56 36.77 9.20
CA PRO A 446 -1.50 35.75 9.67
C PRO A 446 -2.86 35.79 8.95
N ALA A 447 -3.18 36.92 8.31
CA ALA A 447 -4.40 37.13 7.53
C ALA A 447 -4.20 38.33 6.60
N CYS A 448 -5.06 38.45 5.58
CA CYS A 448 -5.22 39.72 4.87
C CYS A 448 -5.74 40.78 5.86
N GLN A 449 -5.21 42.00 5.77
CA GLN A 449 -5.88 43.16 6.37
C GLN A 449 -7.13 43.41 5.52
N LEU A 450 -8.29 42.95 6.02
CA LEU A 450 -9.60 43.14 5.40
C LEU A 450 -10.12 44.55 5.60
#